data_AF-A0AAV9CEU4-F1
#
_entry.id   AF-A0AAV9CEU4-F1
#
_cell.length_a   1.000
_cell.length_b   1.000
_cell.length_c   1.000
_cell.angle_alpha   90.00
_cell.angle_beta   90.00
_cell.angle_gamma   90.00
#
_symmetry.space_group_name_H-M   'P 1'
#
loop_
_entity.id
_entity.type
_entity.pdbx_description
1 polymer ?
#
loop_
_entity_poly.entity_id
_entity_poly.type
_entity_poly.pdbx_seq_one_letter_code
_entity_poly.pdbx_strand_id
1 'polypeptide(L)'
;MEDDVIWLTDARKLQKHLCCDNHPYHKFSTGNWDTLEVIPRAKGIDTRLELLKFYEDNYSANQMHLVLYGKESLDELQRLVEHKFRDIRDTGRSRIHFTGQPCTSEHLQEAAPVFLFHCTIAKRSFP
;
A
#
# COMPACT_ATOMS: atom_id res chain seq x y z
N MET A 1 4.18 -22.81 -1.11
CA MET A 1 3.95 -21.57 -1.87
C MET A 1 2.90 -20.71 -1.18
N GLU A 2 1.71 -21.22 -0.82
CA GLU A 2 0.79 -20.47 0.06
C GLU A 2 1.38 -20.14 1.44
N ASP A 3 2.05 -21.10 2.08
CA ASP A 3 2.63 -20.88 3.42
C ASP A 3 3.68 -19.75 3.40
N ASP A 4 4.54 -19.72 2.38
CA ASP A 4 5.56 -18.68 2.21
C ASP A 4 4.94 -17.28 2.04
N VAL A 5 3.81 -17.18 1.35
CA VAL A 5 3.08 -15.92 1.16
C VAL A 5 2.48 -15.44 2.48
N ILE A 6 1.89 -16.36 3.26
CA ILE A 6 1.33 -16.06 4.58
C ILE A 6 2.46 -15.56 5.51
N TRP A 7 3.59 -16.28 5.57
CA TRP A 7 4.77 -15.89 6.35
C TRP A 7 5.30 -14.49 5.96
N LEU A 8 5.44 -14.21 4.67
CA LEU A 8 5.90 -12.90 4.19
C LEU A 8 4.91 -11.77 4.49
N THR A 9 3.60 -12.05 4.55
CA THR A 9 2.62 -11.04 4.96
C THR A 9 2.67 -10.73 6.45
N ASP A 10 2.86 -11.73 7.31
CA ASP A 10 2.87 -11.54 8.76
C ASP A 10 4.14 -10.86 9.25
N ALA A 11 5.31 -11.23 8.69
CA ALA A 11 6.57 -10.54 8.99
C ALA A 11 6.50 -9.04 8.66
N ARG A 12 5.86 -8.66 7.54
CA ARG A 12 5.71 -7.26 7.14
C ARG A 12 4.74 -6.49 8.04
N LYS A 13 3.64 -7.10 8.48
CA LYS A 13 2.71 -6.46 9.42
C LYS A 13 3.38 -6.19 10.76
N LEU A 14 4.11 -7.18 11.28
CA LEU A 14 4.87 -7.02 12.52
C LEU A 14 5.90 -5.91 12.41
N GLN A 15 6.69 -5.87 11.33
CA GLN A 15 7.67 -4.80 11.13
C GLN A 15 7.03 -3.41 11.10
N LYS A 16 5.87 -3.26 10.44
CA LYS A 16 5.15 -1.97 10.40
C LYS A 16 4.70 -1.53 11.79
N HIS A 17 4.20 -2.45 12.61
CA HIS A 17 3.75 -2.19 13.99
C HIS A 17 4.89 -1.81 14.94
N LEU A 18 6.13 -2.20 14.64
CA LEU A 18 7.31 -1.84 15.43
C LEU A 18 7.92 -0.50 15.01
N CYS A 19 7.41 0.15 13.97
CA CYS A 19 7.92 1.43 13.46
C CYS A 19 7.12 2.60 14.04
N CYS A 20 7.60 3.83 13.83
CA CYS A 20 7.02 5.02 14.46
C CYS A 20 5.51 5.15 14.19
N ASP A 21 4.70 5.23 15.26
CA ASP A 21 3.24 5.38 15.20
C ASP A 21 2.78 6.59 14.38
N ASN A 22 3.56 7.67 14.41
CA ASN A 22 3.26 8.91 13.68
C ASN A 22 3.62 8.83 12.18
N HIS A 23 4.34 7.80 11.73
CA HIS A 23 4.70 7.65 10.34
C HIS A 23 3.64 6.80 9.59
N PRO A 24 3.21 7.17 8.36
CA PRO A 24 2.18 6.43 7.61
C PRO A 24 2.50 4.95 7.35
N TYR A 25 3.77 4.55 7.48
CA TYR A 25 4.22 3.16 7.39
C TYR A 25 3.63 2.26 8.49
N HIS A 26 3.32 2.81 9.67
CA HIS A 26 2.72 2.07 10.79
C HIS A 26 1.27 1.62 10.52
N LYS A 27 0.60 2.21 9.51
CA LYS A 27 -0.81 1.92 9.22
C LYS A 27 -1.04 0.49 8.73
N PHE A 28 -2.08 -0.15 9.27
CA PHE A 28 -2.59 -1.42 8.76
C PHE A 28 -3.21 -1.23 7.38
N SER A 29 -2.48 -1.64 6.33
CA SER A 29 -2.83 -1.30 4.94
C SER A 29 -3.85 -2.23 4.29
N THR A 30 -4.04 -3.45 4.83
CA THR A 30 -4.95 -4.44 4.22
C THR A 30 -6.42 -4.10 4.46
N GLY A 31 -6.75 -3.65 5.67
CA GLY A 31 -8.13 -3.53 6.13
C GLY A 31 -8.77 -4.89 6.44
N ASN A 32 -9.89 -4.84 7.15
CA ASN A 32 -10.77 -5.97 7.46
C ASN A 32 -12.21 -5.45 7.67
N TRP A 33 -13.16 -6.37 7.93
CA TRP A 33 -14.56 -6.04 8.19
C TRP A 33 -14.74 -5.03 9.33
N ASP A 34 -13.92 -5.12 10.38
CA ASP A 34 -14.01 -4.17 11.49
C ASP A 34 -13.60 -2.77 11.08
N THR A 35 -12.47 -2.63 10.36
CA THR A 35 -11.94 -1.33 9.94
C THR A 35 -12.77 -0.66 8.84
N LEU A 36 -13.43 -1.45 7.99
CA LEU A 36 -14.13 -0.95 6.81
C LEU A 36 -15.64 -0.86 6.99
N GLU A 37 -16.21 -1.53 7.99
CA GLU A 37 -17.67 -1.61 8.14
C GLU A 37 -18.12 -1.41 9.61
N VAL A 38 -17.62 -2.18 10.57
CA VAL A 38 -18.11 -2.11 11.97
C VAL A 38 -17.75 -0.78 12.63
N ILE A 39 -16.47 -0.39 12.60
CA ILE A 39 -15.97 0.83 13.24
C ILE A 39 -16.51 2.09 12.54
N PRO A 40 -16.49 2.20 11.19
CA PRO A 40 -17.06 3.36 10.51
C PRO A 40 -18.56 3.52 10.78
N ARG A 41 -19.35 2.43 10.72
CA ARG A 41 -20.78 2.47 10.99
C ARG A 41 -21.08 2.92 12.42
N ALA A 42 -20.34 2.39 13.40
CA ALA A 42 -20.48 2.81 14.81
C ALA A 42 -20.13 4.30 15.02
N LYS A 43 -19.25 4.87 14.19
CA LYS A 43 -18.88 6.29 14.19
C LYS A 43 -19.79 7.17 13.33
N GLY A 44 -20.82 6.61 12.68
CA GLY A 44 -21.69 7.34 11.77
C GLY A 44 -21.01 7.78 10.46
N ILE A 45 -19.91 7.12 10.08
CA ILE A 45 -19.17 7.40 8.85
C ILE A 45 -19.77 6.58 7.71
N ASP A 46 -20.17 7.26 6.63
CA ASP A 46 -20.56 6.60 5.38
C ASP A 46 -19.31 6.24 4.58
N THR A 47 -19.03 4.94 4.51
CA THR A 47 -17.86 4.37 3.84
C THR A 47 -17.87 4.63 2.34
N ARG A 48 -19.06 4.72 1.72
CA ARG A 48 -19.18 5.05 0.29
C ARG A 48 -18.79 6.50 0.02
N LEU A 49 -19.24 7.43 0.85
CA LEU A 49 -18.87 8.84 0.69
C LEU A 49 -17.38 9.06 0.91
N GLU A 50 -16.77 8.41 1.90
CA GLU A 50 -15.33 8.48 2.11
C GLU A 50 -14.54 7.85 0.95
N LEU A 51 -15.03 6.78 0.33
CA LEU A 51 -14.42 6.20 -0.88
C LEU A 51 -14.47 7.17 -2.07
N LEU A 52 -15.61 7.85 -2.29
CA LEU A 52 -15.74 8.84 -3.35
C LEU A 52 -14.81 10.03 -3.13
N LYS A 53 -14.76 10.54 -1.89
CA LYS A 53 -13.83 11.60 -1.50
C LYS A 53 -12.38 11.17 -1.70
N PHE A 54 -12.01 9.96 -1.28
CA PHE A 54 -10.67 9.42 -1.49
C PHE A 54 -10.32 9.33 -2.98
N TYR A 55 -11.26 8.91 -3.82
CA TYR A 55 -11.08 8.87 -5.27
C TYR A 55 -10.83 10.29 -5.82
N GLU A 56 -11.67 11.27 -5.49
CA GLU A 56 -11.51 12.65 -5.95
C GLU A 56 -10.23 13.31 -5.45
N ASP A 57 -9.75 12.94 -4.26
CA ASP A 57 -8.56 13.51 -3.64
C ASP A 57 -7.25 12.91 -4.16
N ASN A 58 -7.24 11.62 -4.54
CA ASN A 58 -6.00 10.89 -4.84
C ASN A 58 -5.88 10.41 -6.29
N TYR A 59 -6.99 10.23 -7.03
CA TYR A 59 -6.96 9.74 -8.41
C TYR A 59 -6.90 10.91 -9.39
N SER A 60 -5.69 11.32 -9.75
CA SER A 60 -5.41 12.40 -10.70
C SER A 60 -4.48 11.94 -11.83
N ALA A 61 -4.76 12.33 -13.07
CA ALA A 61 -3.99 11.91 -14.25
C ALA A 61 -2.47 12.16 -14.10
N ASN A 62 -2.07 13.28 -13.50
CA ASN A 62 -0.66 13.63 -13.29
C ASN A 62 0.10 12.72 -12.30
N GLN A 63 -0.61 11.90 -11.52
CA GLN A 63 -0.02 10.92 -10.58
C GLN A 63 -0.10 9.48 -11.11
N MET A 64 -0.79 9.25 -12.23
CA MET A 64 -0.98 7.92 -12.80
C MET A 64 0.14 7.56 -13.78
N HIS A 65 0.54 6.30 -13.76
CA HIS A 65 1.48 5.73 -14.73
C HIS A 65 0.83 4.53 -15.39
N LEU A 66 0.87 4.48 -16.72
CA LEU A 66 0.32 3.40 -17.53
C LEU A 66 1.44 2.74 -18.33
N VAL A 67 1.50 1.42 -18.27
CA VAL A 67 2.41 0.60 -19.08
C VAL A 67 1.54 -0.33 -19.92
N LEU A 68 1.78 -0.35 -21.23
CA LEU A 68 1.09 -1.26 -22.15
C LEU A 68 2.10 -2.19 -22.79
N TYR A 69 1.66 -3.43 -22.98
CA TYR A 69 2.40 -4.46 -23.67
C TYR A 69 1.44 -5.17 -24.61
N GLY A 70 1.75 -5.17 -25.90
CA GLY A 70 0.88 -5.65 -26.96
C GLY A 70 1.70 -6.06 -28.18
N LYS A 71 1.03 -6.72 -29.12
CA LYS A 71 1.63 -7.11 -30.42
C LYS A 71 1.44 -6.03 -31.49
N GLU A 72 0.56 -5.09 -31.20
CA GLU A 72 0.22 -3.94 -32.02
C GLU A 72 1.40 -2.99 -32.18
N SER A 73 1.35 -2.18 -33.23
CA SER A 73 2.33 -1.11 -33.43
C SER A 73 2.22 -0.03 -32.36
N LEU A 74 3.30 0.75 -32.19
CA LEU A 74 3.31 1.87 -31.24
C LEU A 74 2.21 2.89 -31.52
N ASP A 75 1.91 3.16 -32.79
CA ASP A 75 0.88 4.11 -33.20
C ASP A 75 -0.52 3.62 -32.83
N GLU A 76 -0.78 2.33 -32.98
CA GLU A 76 -2.05 1.71 -32.58
C GLU A 76 -2.23 1.74 -31.05
N LEU A 77 -1.18 1.39 -30.31
CA LEU A 77 -1.18 1.42 -28.85
C LEU A 77 -1.39 2.85 -28.35
N GLN A 78 -0.71 3.83 -28.94
CA GLN A 78 -0.88 5.24 -28.58
C GLN A 78 -2.33 5.70 -28.83
N ARG A 79 -2.88 5.44 -30.03
CA ARG A 79 -4.27 5.80 -30.35
C ARG A 79 -5.27 5.17 -29.40
N LEU A 80 -5.05 3.91 -29.00
CA LEU A 80 -5.90 3.22 -28.05
C LEU A 80 -5.86 3.90 -26.68
N VAL A 81 -4.67 4.25 -26.20
CA VAL A 81 -4.48 4.93 -24.91
C VAL A 81 -5.11 6.32 -24.92
N GLU A 82 -4.83 7.12 -25.93
CA GLU A 82 -5.41 8.45 -26.09
C GLU A 82 -6.93 8.37 -26.10
N HIS A 83 -7.51 7.41 -26.83
CA HIS A 83 -8.95 7.25 -26.88
C HIS A 83 -9.56 6.82 -25.53
N LYS A 84 -8.91 5.92 -24.79
CA LYS A 84 -9.46 5.33 -23.55
C LYS A 84 -9.20 6.18 -22.30
N PHE A 85 -8.07 6.89 -22.24
CA PHE A 85 -7.59 7.56 -21.02
C PHE A 85 -7.66 9.09 -21.10
N ARG A 86 -8.04 9.69 -22.24
CA ARG A 86 -8.16 11.16 -22.38
C ARG A 86 -9.12 11.82 -21.38
N ASP A 87 -10.13 11.11 -20.92
CA ASP A 87 -11.18 11.68 -20.06
C ASP A 87 -10.80 11.63 -18.57
N ILE A 88 -9.62 11.07 -18.22
CA ILE A 88 -9.12 11.08 -16.86
C ILE A 88 -8.71 12.50 -16.49
N ARG A 89 -9.31 13.01 -15.43
CA ARG A 89 -9.11 14.38 -14.96
C ARG A 89 -7.70 14.54 -14.39
N ASP A 90 -7.02 15.60 -14.83
CA ASP A 90 -5.85 16.13 -14.14
C ASP A 90 -6.29 17.21 -13.13
N THR A 91 -6.03 16.95 -11.85
CA THR A 91 -6.32 17.89 -10.75
C THR A 91 -5.07 18.56 -10.20
N GLY A 92 -3.91 18.38 -10.85
CA GLY A 92 -2.67 19.08 -10.51
C GLY A 92 -2.09 18.73 -9.14
N ARG A 93 -2.35 17.51 -8.64
CA ARG A 93 -1.94 17.11 -7.28
C ARG A 93 -0.42 17.03 -7.14
N SER A 94 0.12 17.45 -6.01
CA SER A 94 1.52 17.23 -5.67
C SER A 94 1.79 15.75 -5.41
N ARG A 95 3.00 15.28 -5.77
CA ARG A 95 3.44 13.93 -5.40
C ARG A 95 3.41 13.75 -3.89
N ILE A 96 2.88 12.61 -3.44
CA ILE A 96 2.88 12.23 -2.03
C ILE A 96 4.35 12.07 -1.60
N HIS A 97 4.78 12.90 -0.66
CA HIS A 97 6.09 12.83 -0.06
C HIS A 97 5.94 12.64 1.44
N PHE A 98 6.52 11.56 1.96
CA PHE A 98 6.56 11.30 3.40
C PHE A 98 7.90 11.79 3.93
N THR A 99 7.85 12.73 4.88
CA THR A 99 9.03 13.26 5.54
C THR A 99 9.40 12.42 6.75
N GLY A 100 10.70 12.22 6.98
CA GLY A 100 11.22 11.48 8.12
C GLY A 100 11.47 10.00 7.81
N GLN A 101 12.20 9.33 8.70
CA GLN A 101 12.45 7.89 8.58
C GLN A 101 11.30 7.11 9.23
N PRO A 102 10.85 5.99 8.63
CA PRO A 102 9.72 5.22 9.14
C PRO A 102 9.99 4.61 10.52
N CYS A 103 11.24 4.29 10.84
CA CYS A 103 11.61 3.67 12.11
C CYS A 103 12.89 4.36 12.61
N THR A 104 12.89 4.86 13.84
CA THR A 104 14.09 5.44 14.48
C THR A 104 14.96 4.34 15.09
N SER A 105 16.17 4.71 15.54
CA SER A 105 17.12 3.78 16.18
C SER A 105 16.56 3.06 17.42
N GLU A 106 15.57 3.62 18.10
CA GLU A 106 14.87 3.00 19.24
C GLU A 106 13.96 1.86 18.75
N HIS A 107 13.12 2.13 17.76
CA HIS A 107 12.23 1.15 17.11
C HIS A 107 12.98 -0.02 16.47
N LEU A 108 14.20 0.23 15.96
CA LEU A 108 15.04 -0.81 15.33
C LEU A 108 15.66 -1.77 16.35
N GLN A 109 15.87 -1.36 17.60
CA GLN A 109 16.41 -2.22 18.65
C GLN A 109 15.41 -3.28 19.11
N GLU A 110 14.11 -2.97 19.06
CA GLU A 110 13.02 -3.89 19.38
C GLU A 110 12.72 -4.87 18.22
N ALA A 111 12.96 -4.46 16.97
CA ALA A 111 12.78 -5.32 15.80
C ALA A 111 13.92 -6.33 15.58
N ALA A 112 15.13 -6.05 16.09
CA ALA A 112 16.31 -6.91 15.95
C ALA A 112 16.12 -8.35 16.52
N PRO A 113 15.59 -8.56 17.74
CA PRO A 113 15.36 -9.91 18.26
C PRO A 113 14.32 -10.69 17.44
N VAL A 114 13.29 -10.03 16.90
CA VAL A 114 12.27 -10.67 16.04
C VAL A 114 12.89 -11.13 14.72
N PHE A 115 13.73 -10.30 14.09
CA PHE A 115 14.47 -10.66 12.87
C PHE A 115 15.47 -11.80 13.10
N LEU A 116 16.19 -11.79 14.22
CA LEU A 116 17.14 -12.86 14.58
C LEU A 116 16.42 -14.19 14.83
N PHE A 117 15.32 -14.18 15.59
CA PHE A 117 14.52 -15.37 15.86
C PHE A 117 13.93 -15.95 14.57
N HIS A 118 13.47 -15.09 13.65
CA HIS A 118 12.95 -15.49 12.34
C HIS A 118 14.04 -16.13 11.44
N CYS A 119 15.25 -15.58 11.45
CA CYS A 119 16.39 -16.14 10.71
C CYS A 119 16.83 -17.51 11.28
N THR A 120 16.70 -17.73 12.59
CA THR A 120 16.95 -19.02 13.23
C THR A 120 15.88 -20.08 12.89
N ILE A 121 14.60 -19.68 12.81
CA ILE A 121 13.50 -20.58 12.42
C ILE A 121 13.59 -20.95 10.94
N ALA A 122 13.80 -19.97 10.04
CA ALA A 122 13.96 -20.23 8.61
C ALA A 122 15.14 -21.18 8.31
N LYS A 123 16.23 -21.11 9.08
CA LYS A 123 17.36 -22.06 8.98
C LYS A 123 17.08 -23.46 9.52
N ARG A 124 16.03 -23.64 10.36
CA ARG A 124 15.60 -24.94 10.89
C ARG A 124 14.52 -25.62 10.05
N SER A 125 13.82 -24.87 9.21
CA SER A 125 12.73 -25.36 8.35
C SER A 125 13.18 -25.86 6.97
N PHE A 126 14.46 -25.67 6.61
CA PHE A 126 15.08 -26.22 5.39
C PHE A 126 16.00 -27.41 5.74
N PRO A 127 15.62 -28.66 5.42
CA PRO A 127 16.56 -29.74 5.09
C PRO A 127 17.11 -29.60 3.66
#